data_AF-A0A656JJU1-F1
#
_entry.id   AF-A0A656JJU1-F1
#
_cell.length_a   1.000
_cell.length_b   1.000
_cell.length_c   1.000
_cell.angle_alpha   90.00
_cell.angle_beta   90.00
_cell.angle_gamma   90.00
#
_symmetry.space_group_name_H-M   'P 1'
#
loop_
_entity.id
_entity.type
_entity.pdbx_description
1 polymer ?
#
loop_
_entity_poly.entity_id
_entity_poly.type
_entity_poly.pdbx_seq_one_letter_code
_entity_poly.pdbx_strand_id
1 'polypeptide(L)'
;GMRLRETILADLPRLQREAKHLGRINIQDGTKGGRAGASAPRWIIANNEVKAALQMARHASPPHSRNLLAQGESYAKFQQQTVRPARELLQKLGLKGVHELRAAYACERYAQLTGHAAPV
;
A
#
# COMPACT_ATOMS: atom_id res chain seq x y z
N GLY A 1 -1.57 7.55 -1.87
CA GLY A 1 -1.63 6.08 -1.75
C GLY A 1 -0.25 5.54 -1.45
N MET A 2 -0.15 4.24 -1.16
CA MET A 2 1.12 3.54 -0.97
C MET A 2 1.86 3.36 -2.31
N ARG A 3 3.19 3.34 -2.28
CA ARG A 3 3.99 2.83 -3.41
C ARG A 3 3.95 1.31 -3.40
N LEU A 4 4.09 0.68 -4.56
CA LEU A 4 4.08 -0.79 -4.68
C LEU A 4 5.02 -1.48 -3.68
N ARG A 5 6.26 -0.98 -3.56
CA ARG A 5 7.24 -1.56 -2.63
C ARG A 5 6.86 -1.35 -1.16
N GLU A 6 6.26 -0.21 -0.83
CA GLU A 6 5.69 0.05 0.51
C GLU A 6 4.58 -0.97 0.81
N THR A 7 3.74 -1.28 -0.18
CA THR A 7 2.66 -2.28 -0.04
C THR A 7 3.20 -3.69 0.16
N ILE A 8 4.18 -4.10 -0.63
CA ILE A 8 4.73 -5.47 -0.58
C ILE A 8 5.50 -5.72 0.73
N LEU A 9 6.21 -4.71 1.21
CA LEU A 9 7.09 -4.84 2.39
C LEU A 9 6.47 -4.36 3.69
N ALA A 10 5.23 -3.85 3.66
CA ALA A 10 4.53 -3.35 4.85
C ALA A 10 4.48 -4.40 5.96
N ASP A 11 4.75 -3.97 7.20
CA ASP A 11 4.47 -4.78 8.39
C ASP A 11 2.96 -4.86 8.62
N LEU A 12 2.32 -5.89 8.06
CA LEU A 12 0.87 -6.08 8.10
C LEU A 12 0.35 -6.24 9.55
N PRO A 13 0.99 -7.03 10.44
CA PRO A 13 0.60 -7.06 11.86
C PRO A 13 0.63 -5.68 12.54
N ARG A 14 1.64 -4.85 12.27
CA ARG A 14 1.69 -3.46 12.76
C ARG A 14 0.50 -2.66 12.21
N LEU A 15 0.27 -2.67 10.90
CA LEU A 15 -0.81 -1.88 10.29
C LEU A 15 -2.20 -2.31 10.81
N GLN A 16 -2.43 -3.60 11.03
CA GLN A 16 -3.68 -4.10 11.62
C GLN A 16 -3.87 -3.63 13.07
N ARG A 17 -2.81 -3.66 13.89
CA ARG A 17 -2.86 -3.11 15.25
C ARG A 17 -3.13 -1.61 15.24
N GLU A 18 -2.46 -0.86 14.37
CA GLU A 18 -2.71 0.58 14.20
C GLU A 18 -4.15 0.86 13.78
N ALA A 19 -4.68 0.14 12.79
CA ALA A 19 -6.07 0.26 12.36
C ALA A 19 -7.06 -0.03 13.51
N LYS A 20 -6.80 -1.07 14.31
CA LYS A 20 -7.66 -1.48 15.43
C LYS A 20 -7.63 -0.48 16.59
N HIS A 21 -6.44 -0.01 16.98
CA HIS A 21 -6.26 0.77 18.20
C HIS A 21 -6.28 2.29 17.96
N LEU A 22 -5.91 2.75 16.77
CA LEU A 22 -5.79 4.17 16.45
C LEU A 22 -6.83 4.64 15.43
N GLY A 23 -7.54 3.72 14.75
CA GLY A 23 -8.46 4.07 13.67
C GLY A 23 -7.76 4.61 12.41
N ARG A 24 -6.43 4.48 12.32
CA ARG A 24 -5.60 4.95 11.20
C ARG A 24 -4.30 4.16 11.12
N ILE A 25 -3.70 4.12 9.94
CA ILE A 25 -2.43 3.44 9.67
C ILE A 25 -1.36 4.42 9.22
N ASN A 26 -0.12 4.20 9.64
CA ASN A 26 1.01 5.02 9.23
C ASN A 26 1.89 4.31 8.20
N ILE A 27 2.02 4.91 7.01
CA ILE A 27 2.85 4.38 5.94
C ILE A 27 4.29 4.91 6.07
N GLN A 28 5.08 4.21 6.87
CA GLN A 28 6.43 4.59 7.30
C GLN A 28 7.54 4.09 6.37
N ASP A 29 7.39 2.89 5.84
CA ASP A 29 8.48 2.09 5.24
C ASP A 29 8.79 2.49 3.78
N GLY A 30 9.43 3.65 3.58
CA GLY A 30 9.87 4.13 2.26
C GLY A 30 11.15 3.46 1.75
N THR A 31 11.29 3.28 0.43
CA THR A 31 12.33 2.43 -0.17
C THR A 31 13.42 3.13 -0.98
N LYS A 32 13.80 4.36 -0.62
CA LYS A 32 14.98 5.04 -1.18
C LYS A 32 15.60 5.93 -0.11
N GLY A 33 16.86 5.68 0.24
CA GLY A 33 17.68 6.48 1.15
C GLY A 33 17.01 6.74 2.49
N GLY A 34 16.83 5.70 3.31
CA GLY A 34 16.10 5.70 4.59
C GLY A 34 16.08 7.07 5.26
N ARG A 35 14.87 7.57 5.57
CA ARG A 35 14.60 8.96 5.94
C ARG A 35 15.50 9.44 7.09
N ALA A 36 16.67 9.99 6.75
CA ALA A 36 17.58 10.64 7.70
C ALA A 36 17.08 12.05 8.08
N GLY A 37 15.79 12.20 8.42
CA GLY A 37 15.26 13.47 8.97
C GLY A 37 13.96 14.02 8.39
N ALA A 38 13.28 13.39 7.41
CA ALA A 38 12.00 13.90 6.89
C ALA A 38 10.79 13.37 7.71
N SER A 39 10.33 14.23 8.61
CA SER A 39 9.57 13.99 9.85
C SER A 39 8.06 14.28 9.75
N ALA A 40 7.31 13.54 8.93
CA ALA A 40 5.85 13.57 9.02
C ALA A 40 5.23 12.18 8.88
N PRO A 41 4.45 11.71 9.87
CA PRO A 41 3.69 10.47 9.71
C PRO A 41 2.70 10.63 8.56
N ARG A 42 2.60 9.59 7.70
CA ARG A 42 1.61 9.54 6.63
C ARG A 42 0.43 8.72 7.10
N TRP A 43 -0.43 9.37 7.89
CA TRP A 43 -1.64 8.75 8.40
C TRP A 43 -2.70 8.60 7.31
N ILE A 44 -3.23 7.39 7.21
CA ILE A 44 -4.39 7.06 6.39
C ILE A 44 -5.48 6.57 7.34
N ILE A 45 -6.69 7.13 7.24
CA ILE A 45 -7.83 6.71 8.05
C ILE A 45 -8.16 5.25 7.72
N ALA A 46 -8.35 4.42 8.76
CA ALA A 46 -8.75 3.03 8.60
C ALA A 46 -10.28 2.94 8.42
N ASN A 47 -10.77 3.43 7.28
CA ASN A 47 -12.16 3.22 6.86
C ASN A 47 -12.41 1.73 6.51
N ASN A 48 -13.64 1.41 6.11
CA ASN A 48 -14.04 0.02 5.85
C ASN A 48 -13.22 -0.61 4.72
N GLU A 49 -12.92 0.16 3.67
CA GLU A 49 -12.14 -0.26 2.53
C GLU A 49 -10.69 -0.55 2.93
N VAL A 50 -10.07 0.31 3.75
CA VAL A 50 -8.71 0.10 4.26
C VAL A 50 -8.67 -1.12 5.18
N LYS A 51 -9.66 -1.30 6.06
CA LYS A 51 -9.74 -2.49 6.93
C LYS A 51 -9.89 -3.77 6.12
N ALA A 52 -10.74 -3.78 5.11
CA ALA A 52 -10.92 -4.92 4.19
C ALA A 52 -9.63 -5.20 3.41
N ALA A 53 -8.95 -4.17 2.90
CA ALA A 53 -7.67 -4.32 2.21
C ALA A 53 -6.58 -4.90 3.11
N LEU A 54 -6.49 -4.46 4.38
CA LEU A 54 -5.55 -5.03 5.36
C LEU A 54 -5.87 -6.50 5.68
N GLN A 55 -7.16 -6.85 5.77
CA GLN A 55 -7.58 -8.24 5.98
C GLN A 55 -7.21 -9.11 4.78
N MET A 56 -7.50 -8.67 3.55
CA MET A 56 -7.09 -9.40 2.34
C MET A 56 -5.58 -9.56 2.25
N ALA A 57 -4.81 -8.49 2.53
CA ALA A 57 -3.36 -8.57 2.56
C ALA A 57 -2.85 -9.58 3.60
N ARG A 58 -3.50 -9.67 4.76
CA ARG A 58 -3.15 -10.66 5.78
C ARG A 58 -3.48 -12.09 5.36
N HIS A 59 -4.60 -12.30 4.66
CA HIS A 59 -4.94 -13.61 4.09
C HIS A 59 -3.99 -14.04 2.97
N ALA A 60 -3.52 -13.09 2.17
CA ALA A 60 -2.54 -13.34 1.11
C ALA A 60 -1.10 -13.51 1.63
N SER A 61 -0.83 -13.03 2.85
CA SER A 61 0.50 -13.13 3.48
C SER A 61 0.82 -14.59 3.83
N PRO A 62 1.99 -15.10 3.44
CA PRO A 62 2.39 -16.46 3.78
C PRO A 62 2.44 -16.70 5.30
N PRO A 63 2.22 -17.94 5.77
CA PRO A 63 2.31 -18.27 7.19
C PRO A 63 3.63 -17.78 7.79
N HIS A 64 3.55 -17.21 9.00
CA HIS A 64 4.69 -16.64 9.74
C HIS A 64 5.39 -15.44 9.07
N SER A 65 4.89 -14.94 7.93
CA SER A 65 5.37 -13.68 7.36
C SER A 65 4.73 -12.46 8.02
N ARG A 66 5.47 -11.35 8.01
CA ARG A 66 4.98 -10.03 8.43
C ARG A 66 4.46 -9.21 7.25
N ASN A 67 4.78 -9.61 6.02
CA ASN A 67 4.46 -8.87 4.79
C ASN A 67 4.01 -9.83 3.69
N LEU A 68 4.00 -9.40 2.43
CA LEU A 68 3.51 -10.23 1.32
C LEU A 68 4.54 -11.23 0.78
N LEU A 69 5.79 -11.19 1.26
CA LEU A 69 6.85 -12.10 0.82
C LEU A 69 6.83 -13.39 1.61
N ALA A 70 7.10 -14.51 0.92
CA ALA A 70 7.37 -15.79 1.57
C ALA A 70 8.74 -15.79 2.28
N GLN A 71 8.95 -16.76 3.18
CA GLN A 71 10.23 -16.90 3.86
C GLN A 71 11.36 -17.13 2.85
N GLY A 72 12.38 -16.28 2.88
CA GLY A 72 13.52 -16.34 1.95
C GLY A 72 13.22 -15.81 0.54
N GLU A 73 11.98 -15.36 0.26
CA GLU A 73 11.65 -14.76 -1.02
C GLU A 73 12.19 -13.33 -1.12
N SER A 74 12.89 -13.05 -2.21
CA SER A 74 13.38 -11.70 -2.48
C SER A 74 12.28 -10.85 -3.13
N TYR A 75 12.30 -9.55 -2.83
CA TYR A 75 11.43 -8.57 -3.48
C TYR A 75 11.53 -8.62 -5.03
N ALA A 76 12.71 -8.89 -5.57
CA ALA A 76 12.92 -9.02 -7.01
C ALA A 76 12.16 -10.23 -7.58
N LYS A 77 12.24 -11.38 -6.90
CA LYS A 77 11.52 -12.60 -7.28
C LYS A 77 10.01 -12.40 -7.25
N PHE A 78 9.48 -11.84 -6.16
CA PHE A 78 8.05 -11.53 -6.03
C PHE A 78 7.56 -10.55 -7.11
N GLN A 79 8.37 -9.53 -7.44
CA GLN A 79 8.03 -8.63 -8.54
C GLN A 79 7.91 -9.36 -9.89
N GLN A 80 8.84 -10.26 -10.18
CA GLN A 80 8.82 -11.01 -11.44
C GLN A 80 7.67 -12.01 -11.50
N GLN A 81 7.43 -12.74 -10.41
CA GLN A 81 6.51 -13.88 -10.39
C GLN A 81 5.07 -13.51 -10.07
N THR A 82 4.83 -12.43 -9.33
CA THR A 82 3.48 -12.05 -8.87
C THR A 82 3.05 -10.69 -9.43
N VAL A 83 3.90 -9.67 -9.32
CA VAL A 83 3.50 -8.30 -9.71
C VAL A 83 3.39 -8.17 -11.23
N ARG A 84 4.31 -8.74 -12.00
CA ARG A 84 4.27 -8.66 -13.47
C ARG A 84 2.98 -9.29 -14.04
N PRO A 85 2.61 -10.54 -13.70
CA PRO A 85 1.32 -11.09 -14.14
C PRO A 85 0.11 -10.26 -13.70
N ALA A 86 0.10 -9.75 -12.46
CA ALA A 86 -0.97 -8.89 -11.99
C ALA A 86 -1.07 -7.59 -12.80
N ARG A 87 0.05 -7.05 -13.30
CA ARG A 87 0.05 -5.85 -14.16
C ARG A 87 -0.60 -6.12 -15.51
N GLU A 88 -0.40 -7.30 -16.10
CA GLU A 88 -1.06 -7.68 -17.35
C GLU A 88 -2.58 -7.73 -17.17
N LEU A 89 -3.06 -8.22 -16.02
CA LEU A 89 -4.49 -8.17 -15.69
C LEU A 89 -4.99 -6.72 -15.58
N LEU A 90 -4.26 -5.85 -14.89
CA LEU A 90 -4.63 -4.43 -14.78
C LEU A 90 -4.70 -3.75 -16.15
N GLN A 91 -3.78 -4.08 -17.07
CA GLN A 91 -3.78 -3.56 -18.43
C GLN A 91 -5.01 -4.02 -19.23
N LYS A 92 -5.43 -5.29 -19.06
CA LYS A 92 -6.69 -5.78 -19.66
C LYS A 92 -7.93 -5.04 -19.14
N LEU A 93 -7.86 -4.51 -17.92
CA LEU A 93 -8.89 -3.65 -17.33
C LEU A 93 -8.73 -2.16 -17.70
N GLY A 94 -7.82 -1.83 -18.62
CA GLY A 94 -7.59 -0.47 -19.11
C GLY A 94 -6.65 0.39 -18.25
N LEU A 95 -6.02 -0.20 -17.22
CA LEU A 95 -5.09 0.52 -16.34
C LEU A 95 -3.63 0.37 -16.82
N LYS A 96 -2.92 1.49 -16.99
CA LYS A 96 -1.49 1.52 -17.33
C LYS A 96 -0.63 0.88 -16.25
N GLY A 97 -1.10 0.88 -15.00
CA GLY A 97 -0.55 0.07 -13.93
C GLY A 97 -0.87 0.58 -12.53
N VAL A 98 -0.26 -0.03 -11.52
CA VAL A 98 -0.54 0.23 -10.09
C VAL A 98 -0.32 1.69 -9.65
N HIS A 99 0.41 2.50 -10.41
CA HIS A 99 0.59 3.92 -10.09
C HIS A 99 -0.65 4.76 -10.36
N GLU A 100 -1.56 4.31 -11.24
CA GLU A 100 -2.84 4.99 -11.48
C GLU A 100 -3.75 4.88 -10.25
N LEU A 101 -3.77 3.73 -9.57
CA LEU A 101 -4.49 3.57 -8.29
C LEU A 101 -3.98 4.55 -7.24
N ARG A 102 -2.66 4.78 -7.21
CA ARG A 102 -2.04 5.76 -6.30
C ARG A 102 -2.42 7.20 -6.65
N ALA A 103 -2.55 7.52 -7.95
CA ALA A 103 -2.99 8.82 -8.43
C ALA A 103 -4.47 9.05 -8.11
N ALA A 104 -5.34 8.09 -8.40
CA ALA A 104 -6.76 8.14 -8.09
C ALA A 104 -7.00 8.43 -6.59
N TYR A 105 -6.33 7.68 -5.71
CA TYR A 105 -6.37 7.95 -4.26
C TYR A 105 -5.91 9.37 -3.92
N ALA A 106 -4.87 9.88 -4.58
CA ALA A 106 -4.37 11.23 -4.28
C ALA A 106 -5.39 12.30 -4.67
N CYS A 107 -6.05 12.14 -5.81
CA CYS A 107 -7.12 13.03 -6.25
C CYS A 107 -8.31 13.01 -5.28
N GLU A 108 -8.76 11.81 -4.89
CA GLU A 108 -9.85 11.65 -3.92
C GLU A 108 -9.50 12.27 -2.56
N ARG A 109 -8.28 12.01 -2.06
CA ARG A 109 -7.81 12.62 -0.81
C ARG A 109 -7.68 14.13 -0.88
N TYR A 110 -7.25 14.67 -2.02
CA TYR A 110 -7.21 16.11 -2.21
C TYR A 110 -8.62 16.68 -2.07
N ALA A 111 -9.61 16.10 -2.75
CA ALA A 111 -11.00 16.55 -2.63
C ALA A 111 -11.56 16.43 -1.21
N GLN A 112 -11.26 15.34 -0.50
CA GLN A 112 -11.67 15.18 0.90
C GLN A 112 -11.04 16.22 1.83
N LEU A 113 -9.84 16.72 1.52
CA LEU A 113 -9.11 17.68 2.35
C LEU A 113 -9.45 19.13 2.00
N THR A 114 -9.68 19.43 0.73
CA THR A 114 -9.84 20.81 0.22
C THR A 114 -11.28 21.15 -0.15
N GLY A 115 -12.14 20.15 -0.35
CA GLY A 115 -13.48 20.32 -0.93
C GLY A 115 -13.47 20.53 -2.46
N HIS A 116 -12.31 20.50 -3.11
CA HIS A 116 -12.16 20.77 -4.54
C HIS A 116 -11.58 19.57 -5.30
N ALA A 117 -11.91 19.44 -6.58
CA ALA A 117 -11.25 18.47 -7.45
C ALA A 117 -9.73 18.74 -7.49
N ALA A 118 -8.94 17.67 -7.54
CA ALA A 118 -7.50 17.80 -7.72
C ALA A 118 -7.18 18.51 -9.05
N PRO A 119 -6.24 19.47 -9.06
CA PRO A 119 -5.77 20.04 -10.30
C PRO A 119 -5.08 18.93 -11.12
N VAL A 120 -5.38 18.89 -12.41
CA VAL A 120 -4.82 17.95 -13.39
C VAL A 120 -3.86 18.63 -14.34
#